data_AF-A0A961S4T4-F1
#
_entry.id   AF-A0A961S4T4-F1
#
_cell.length_a   1.000
_cell.length_b   1.000
_cell.length_c   1.000
_cell.angle_alpha   90.00
_cell.angle_beta   90.00
_cell.angle_gamma   90.00
#
_symmetry.space_group_name_H-M   'P 1'
#
loop_
_entity.id
_entity.type
_entity.pdbx_description
1 polymer ?
#
loop_
_entity_poly.entity_id
_entity_poly.type
_entity_poly.pdbx_seq_one_letter_code
_entity_poly.pdbx_strand_id
1 'polypeptide(L)'
;LRYAGIDLLSTLDADGNADRDALASQSETRIAADDTWSDIFSRILSEDIEANLGNGRVTVLYEYPAVEAALARTSARDRRVAERFELYACGVELANGFGELTDAVEQRRRFEADMALKEKIYGERYPIDEDLLQALTMMPPASGVALGLDRLIMLAAGAVTIDQVLWTPVP
;
A
#
# COMPACT_ATOMS: atom_id res chain seq x y z
N LEU A 1 13.54 3.50 -5.50
CA LEU A 1 13.36 4.21 -4.21
C LEU A 1 14.54 5.16 -3.99
N ARG A 2 14.41 6.46 -4.29
CA ARG A 2 15.56 7.40 -4.30
C ARG A 2 16.24 7.56 -2.93
N TYR A 3 15.47 7.54 -1.85
CA TYR A 3 16.00 7.71 -0.49
C TYR A 3 16.70 6.46 0.05
N ALA A 4 16.34 5.27 -0.43
CA ALA A 4 16.93 4.00 -0.03
C ALA A 4 18.03 3.49 -0.99
N GLY A 5 18.27 4.14 -2.12
CA GLY A 5 19.26 3.69 -3.11
C GLY A 5 18.90 2.41 -3.88
N ILE A 6 17.66 1.94 -3.76
CA ILE A 6 17.19 0.66 -4.34
C ILE A 6 16.55 0.86 -5.72
N ASP A 7 16.92 0.04 -6.70
CA ASP A 7 16.22 -0.10 -7.96
C ASP A 7 15.06 -1.09 -7.82
N LEU A 8 13.92 -0.57 -7.34
CA LEU A 8 12.75 -1.38 -7.01
C LEU A 8 12.19 -2.16 -8.21
N LEU A 9 12.26 -1.58 -9.41
CA LEU A 9 11.71 -2.24 -10.61
C LEU A 9 12.59 -3.39 -11.12
N SER A 10 13.85 -3.45 -10.67
CA SER A 10 14.75 -4.59 -10.94
C SER A 10 14.41 -5.83 -10.10
N THR A 11 13.60 -5.67 -9.05
CA THR A 11 13.20 -6.75 -8.14
C THR A 11 11.81 -7.31 -8.49
N LEU A 12 11.28 -6.91 -9.65
CA LEU A 12 10.00 -7.34 -10.20
C LEU A 12 10.22 -7.85 -11.64
N ASP A 13 9.60 -8.98 -11.99
CA ASP A 13 9.63 -9.49 -13.36
C ASP A 13 8.71 -8.69 -14.30
N ALA A 14 8.66 -9.04 -15.59
CA ALA A 14 7.85 -8.32 -16.57
C ALA A 14 6.33 -8.37 -16.33
N ASP A 15 5.86 -9.34 -15.54
CA ASP A 15 4.45 -9.52 -15.17
C ASP A 15 4.16 -8.93 -13.77
N GLY A 16 5.16 -8.37 -13.10
CA GLY A 16 5.04 -7.77 -11.78
C GLY A 16 5.13 -8.75 -10.62
N ASN A 17 5.61 -9.98 -10.85
CA ASN A 17 5.90 -10.91 -9.76
C ASN A 17 7.19 -10.50 -9.05
N ALA A 18 7.21 -10.66 -7.74
CA ALA A 18 8.30 -10.21 -6.89
C ALA A 18 9.45 -11.22 -6.75
N ASP A 19 10.68 -10.71 -6.84
CA ASP A 19 11.91 -11.42 -6.50
C ASP A 19 12.44 -10.94 -5.15
N ARG A 20 12.13 -11.71 -4.11
CA ARG A 20 12.52 -11.44 -2.71
C ARG A 20 14.04 -11.33 -2.55
N ASP A 21 14.80 -12.22 -3.19
CA ASP A 21 16.24 -12.26 -3.01
C ASP A 21 16.94 -11.11 -3.73
N ALA A 22 16.41 -10.69 -4.89
CA ALA A 22 16.86 -9.47 -5.56
C ALA A 22 16.66 -8.23 -4.69
N LEU A 23 15.50 -8.08 -4.04
CA LEU A 23 15.26 -6.96 -3.11
C LEU A 23 16.14 -7.05 -1.87
N ALA A 24 16.27 -8.24 -1.29
CA ALA A 24 17.12 -8.46 -0.11
C ALA A 24 18.58 -8.11 -0.37
N SER A 25 19.10 -8.42 -1.58
CA SER A 25 20.49 -8.12 -1.96
C SER A 25 20.80 -6.62 -2.07
N GLN A 26 19.77 -5.79 -2.23
CA GLN A 26 19.88 -4.33 -2.39
C GLN A 26 19.53 -3.57 -1.11
N SER A 27 18.94 -4.24 -0.11
CA SER A 27 18.50 -3.61 1.14
C SER A 27 19.60 -3.66 2.20
N GLU A 28 19.78 -2.54 2.92
CA GLU A 28 20.64 -2.47 4.10
C GLU A 28 19.89 -2.82 5.40
N THR A 29 18.56 -2.99 5.32
CA THR A 29 17.73 -3.27 6.48
C THR A 29 17.91 -4.71 6.98
N ARG A 30 17.61 -4.96 8.25
CA ARG A 30 17.57 -6.32 8.79
C ARG A 30 16.46 -7.13 8.13
N ILE A 31 16.83 -8.28 7.56
CA ILE A 31 15.92 -9.23 6.91
C ILE A 31 15.89 -10.53 7.70
N ALA A 32 14.71 -11.00 8.08
CA ALA A 32 14.50 -12.32 8.67
C ALA A 32 14.44 -13.41 7.58
N ALA A 33 14.69 -14.66 7.97
CA ALA A 33 14.70 -15.77 7.03
C ALA A 33 13.33 -16.03 6.38
N ASP A 34 12.25 -15.69 7.09
CA ASP A 34 10.86 -15.83 6.70
C ASP A 34 10.22 -14.55 6.16
N ASP A 35 10.96 -13.43 6.11
CA ASP A 35 10.48 -12.19 5.50
C ASP A 35 10.18 -12.42 4.00
N THR A 36 8.96 -12.06 3.60
CA THR A 36 8.55 -11.99 2.20
C THR A 36 9.09 -10.72 1.53
N TRP A 37 8.93 -10.61 0.21
CA TRP A 37 9.26 -9.37 -0.50
C TRP A 37 8.50 -8.18 0.08
N SER A 38 7.20 -8.36 0.38
CA SER A 38 6.32 -7.33 0.95
C SER A 38 6.76 -6.89 2.34
N ASP A 39 7.25 -7.81 3.18
CA ASP A 39 7.79 -7.48 4.50
C ASP A 39 9.04 -6.60 4.39
N ILE A 40 9.96 -6.95 3.49
CA ILE A 40 11.19 -6.19 3.23
C ILE A 40 10.83 -4.81 2.67
N PHE A 41 9.94 -4.74 1.68
CA PHE A 41 9.49 -3.49 1.08
C PHE A 41 8.82 -2.56 2.11
N SER A 42 7.89 -3.09 2.91
CA SER A 42 7.19 -2.33 3.95
C SER A 42 8.16 -1.76 4.97
N ARG A 43 9.18 -2.54 5.33
CA ARG A 43 10.23 -2.09 6.26
C ARG A 43 11.06 -0.95 5.68
N ILE A 44 11.53 -1.09 4.43
CA ILE A 44 12.27 -0.02 3.73
C ILE A 44 11.40 1.24 3.61
N LEU A 45 10.11 1.09 3.29
CA LEU A 45 9.18 2.20 3.17
C LEU A 45 9.10 2.97 4.50
N SER A 46 8.80 2.29 5.60
CA SER A 46 8.65 2.94 6.90
C SER A 46 9.96 3.44 7.52
N GLU A 47 11.05 2.70 7.39
CA GLU A 47 12.32 3.05 8.05
C GLU A 47 13.12 4.09 7.26
N ASP A 48 13.16 3.99 5.92
CA ASP A 48 14.08 4.78 5.09
C ASP A 48 13.39 5.87 4.25
N ILE A 49 12.09 5.75 4.00
CA ILE A 49 11.39 6.60 3.02
C ILE A 49 10.40 7.55 3.68
N GLU A 50 9.47 7.06 4.49
CA GLU A 50 8.31 7.86 4.97
C GLU A 50 8.71 9.15 5.69
N ALA A 51 9.74 9.10 6.54
CA ALA A 51 10.25 10.27 7.25
C ALA A 51 10.78 11.38 6.33
N ASN A 52 11.13 11.04 5.08
CA ASN A 52 11.62 11.98 4.07
C ASN A 52 10.49 12.58 3.22
N LEU A 53 9.26 12.06 3.31
CA LEU A 53 8.13 12.51 2.48
C LEU A 53 7.35 13.65 3.15
N GLY A 54 6.79 14.55 2.34
CA GLY A 54 5.88 15.59 2.84
C GLY A 54 6.58 16.77 3.54
N ASN A 55 7.92 16.78 3.61
CA ASN A 55 8.68 17.82 4.30
C ASN A 55 8.74 19.11 3.47
N GLY A 56 8.13 20.19 3.99
CA GLY A 56 8.08 21.52 3.36
C GLY A 56 7.11 21.64 2.18
N ARG A 57 6.59 20.52 1.65
CA ARG A 57 5.51 20.47 0.65
C ARG A 57 4.83 19.11 0.69
N VAL A 58 3.56 19.09 0.32
CA VAL A 58 2.81 17.85 0.10
C VAL A 58 3.52 17.00 -0.97
N THR A 59 3.67 15.70 -0.69
CA THR A 59 4.34 14.73 -1.57
C THR A 59 3.36 13.62 -1.93
N VAL A 60 3.30 13.28 -3.22
CA VAL A 60 2.54 12.12 -3.70
C VAL A 60 3.54 11.01 -4.00
N LEU A 61 3.41 9.89 -3.31
CA LEU A 61 4.08 8.64 -3.64
C LEU A 61 3.11 7.82 -4.51
N TYR A 62 3.50 7.43 -5.72
CA TYR A 62 2.61 6.78 -6.68
C TYR A 62 3.35 5.69 -7.45
N GLU A 63 2.60 4.89 -8.22
CA GLU A 63 3.12 3.72 -8.96
C GLU A 63 3.73 2.67 -8.02
N TYR A 64 2.92 2.22 -7.06
CA TYR A 64 3.33 1.14 -6.15
C TYR A 64 3.62 -0.14 -6.93
N PRO A 65 4.54 -0.99 -6.45
CA PRO A 65 4.74 -2.35 -6.95
C PRO A 65 3.41 -3.10 -7.14
N ALA A 66 3.30 -3.90 -8.19
CA ALA A 66 2.08 -4.66 -8.49
C ALA A 66 1.71 -5.66 -7.39
N VAL A 67 2.70 -6.20 -6.68
CA VAL A 67 2.47 -7.05 -5.48
C VAL A 67 1.90 -6.26 -4.29
N GLU A 68 2.05 -4.94 -4.29
CA GLU A 68 1.49 -4.00 -3.29
C GLU A 68 0.28 -3.23 -3.85
N ALA A 69 -0.37 -3.78 -4.89
CA ALA A 69 -1.50 -3.11 -5.52
C ALA A 69 -2.71 -2.95 -4.59
N ALA A 70 -2.85 -3.80 -3.57
CA ALA A 70 -4.09 -3.94 -2.80
C ALA A 70 -5.28 -4.11 -3.76
N LEU A 71 -6.25 -3.19 -3.72
CA LEU A 71 -7.43 -3.16 -4.60
C LEU A 71 -7.23 -2.32 -5.87
N ALA A 72 -6.02 -1.80 -6.09
CA ALA A 72 -5.73 -1.04 -7.30
C ALA A 72 -5.56 -1.97 -8.52
N ARG A 73 -5.97 -1.48 -9.68
CA ARG A 73 -5.64 -2.07 -10.96
C ARG A 73 -4.15 -1.91 -11.26
N THR A 74 -3.59 -2.91 -11.94
CA THR A 74 -2.24 -2.83 -12.49
C THR A 74 -2.19 -1.78 -13.61
N SER A 75 -1.09 -1.03 -13.71
CA SER A 75 -0.91 0.00 -14.72
C SER A 75 -0.87 -0.61 -16.13
N ALA A 76 -1.59 0.02 -17.06
CA ALA A 76 -1.55 -0.38 -18.47
C ALA A 76 -0.21 -0.04 -19.16
N ARG A 77 0.60 0.84 -18.55
CA ARG A 77 1.89 1.29 -19.12
C ARG A 77 3.06 0.39 -18.70
N ASP A 78 3.02 -0.09 -17.46
CA ASP A 78 4.04 -0.97 -16.90
C ASP A 78 3.38 -1.92 -15.89
N ARG A 79 3.39 -3.22 -16.19
CA ARG A 79 2.72 -4.24 -15.37
C ARG A 79 3.37 -4.46 -14.02
N ARG A 80 4.58 -3.94 -13.82
CA ARG A 80 5.29 -4.01 -12.54
C ARG A 80 4.72 -3.08 -11.49
N VAL A 81 3.89 -2.11 -11.88
CA VAL A 81 3.30 -1.14 -10.97
C VAL A 81 1.78 -1.11 -11.05
N ALA A 82 1.16 -0.67 -9.97
CA ALA A 82 -0.26 -0.47 -9.83
C ALA A 82 -0.60 1.02 -9.77
N GLU A 83 -1.83 1.35 -10.14
CA GLU A 83 -2.36 2.70 -10.07
C GLU A 83 -2.77 3.07 -8.64
N ARG A 84 -1.84 2.90 -7.69
CA ARG A 84 -1.99 3.29 -6.29
C ARG A 84 -1.13 4.53 -6.02
N PHE A 85 -1.64 5.42 -5.19
CA PHE A 85 -0.87 6.52 -4.65
C PHE A 85 -1.19 6.77 -3.18
N GLU A 86 -0.22 7.32 -2.46
CA GLU A 86 -0.36 7.81 -1.11
C GLU A 86 0.06 9.28 -1.05
N LEU A 87 -0.63 10.04 -0.21
CA LEU A 87 -0.41 11.46 0.01
C LEU A 87 0.28 11.66 1.35
N TYR A 88 1.44 12.31 1.35
CA TYR A 88 2.20 12.60 2.56
C TYR A 88 2.35 14.10 2.79
N ALA A 89 2.23 14.53 4.04
CA ALA A 89 2.54 15.88 4.48
C ALA A 89 3.20 15.83 5.87
N CYS A 90 4.28 16.59 6.06
CA CYS A 90 5.03 16.65 7.32
C CYS A 90 5.44 15.27 7.87
N GLY A 91 5.86 14.33 7.00
CA GLY A 91 6.21 12.97 7.40
C GLY A 91 5.02 12.08 7.78
N VAL A 92 3.79 12.53 7.57
CA VAL A 92 2.56 11.79 7.90
C VAL A 92 1.80 11.44 6.64
N GLU A 93 1.41 10.16 6.51
CA GLU A 93 0.48 9.69 5.48
C GLU A 93 -0.94 10.23 5.77
N LEU A 94 -1.49 10.98 4.83
CA LEU A 94 -2.82 11.61 4.91
C LEU A 94 -3.88 10.86 4.12
N ALA A 95 -3.53 10.23 3.01
CA ALA A 95 -4.50 9.58 2.15
C ALA A 95 -3.89 8.45 1.35
N ASN A 96 -4.70 7.47 1.01
CA ASN A 96 -4.38 6.35 0.12
C ASN A 96 -5.47 6.26 -0.95
N GLY A 97 -5.06 6.21 -2.21
CA GLY A 97 -5.97 6.24 -3.35
C GLY A 97 -5.55 5.28 -4.46
N PHE A 98 -6.56 4.86 -5.22
CA PHE A 98 -6.44 3.79 -6.20
C PHE A 98 -7.13 4.14 -7.51
N GLY A 99 -6.57 3.68 -8.61
CA GLY A 99 -7.34 3.28 -9.78
C GLY A 99 -8.03 1.97 -9.44
N GLU A 100 -9.35 2.00 -9.24
CA GLU A 100 -10.11 0.84 -8.76
C GLU A 100 -9.99 -0.35 -9.72
N LEU A 101 -9.78 -1.55 -9.16
CA LEU A 101 -9.86 -2.81 -9.86
C LEU A 101 -11.33 -3.23 -10.01
N THR A 102 -11.85 -3.17 -11.23
CA THR A 102 -13.24 -3.57 -11.54
C THR A 102 -13.35 -5.01 -12.06
N ASP A 103 -12.23 -5.72 -12.26
CA ASP A 103 -12.25 -7.12 -12.67
C ASP A 103 -12.51 -8.02 -11.46
N ALA A 104 -13.74 -8.51 -11.35
CA ALA A 104 -14.18 -9.36 -10.25
C ALA A 104 -13.45 -10.71 -10.19
N VAL A 105 -12.97 -11.23 -11.32
CA VAL A 105 -12.23 -12.51 -11.35
C VAL A 105 -10.84 -12.32 -10.76
N GLU A 106 -10.15 -11.26 -11.17
CA GLU A 106 -8.85 -10.90 -10.59
C GLU A 106 -8.98 -10.52 -9.12
N GLN A 107 -10.02 -9.76 -8.75
CA GLN A 107 -10.27 -9.39 -7.35
C GLN A 107 -10.52 -10.62 -6.47
N ARG A 108 -11.30 -11.60 -6.95
CA ARG A 108 -11.50 -12.88 -6.24
C ARG A 108 -10.17 -13.59 -6.04
N ARG A 109 -9.35 -13.70 -7.09
CA ARG A 109 -8.05 -14.38 -7.02
C ARG A 109 -7.16 -13.75 -5.95
N ARG A 110 -7.15 -12.42 -5.84
CA ARG A 110 -6.41 -11.68 -4.79
C ARG A 110 -6.97 -11.98 -3.39
N PHE A 111 -8.29 -11.91 -3.22
CA PHE A 111 -8.91 -12.24 -1.93
C PHE A 111 -8.65 -13.69 -1.49
N GLU A 112 -8.67 -14.65 -2.40
CA GLU A 112 -8.34 -16.05 -2.08
C GLU A 112 -6.89 -16.21 -1.63
N ALA A 113 -5.96 -15.50 -2.26
CA ALA A 113 -4.55 -15.48 -1.88
C ALA A 113 -4.34 -14.83 -0.49
N ASP A 114 -4.96 -13.67 -0.25
CA ASP A 114 -4.89 -12.96 1.02
C ASP A 114 -5.48 -13.79 2.17
N MET A 115 -6.61 -14.47 1.92
CA MET A 115 -7.23 -15.36 2.90
C MET A 115 -6.40 -16.59 3.19
N ALA A 116 -5.73 -17.17 2.18
CA ALA A 116 -4.80 -18.27 2.40
C ALA A 116 -3.57 -17.84 3.22
N LEU A 117 -3.06 -16.62 2.98
CA LEU A 117 -1.96 -16.04 3.76
C LEU A 117 -2.40 -15.76 5.20
N LYS A 118 -3.57 -15.17 5.41
CA LYS A 118 -4.14 -14.91 6.74
C LYS A 118 -4.35 -16.19 7.53
N GLU A 119 -4.86 -17.24 6.89
CA GLU A 119 -5.04 -18.56 7.51
C GLU A 119 -3.70 -19.16 7.95
N LYS A 120 -2.66 -19.01 7.12
CA LYS A 120 -1.30 -19.46 7.45
C LYS A 120 -0.69 -18.71 8.64
N ILE A 121 -0.88 -17.39 8.73
CA ILE A 121 -0.25 -16.54 9.75
C ILE A 121 -1.04 -16.56 11.07
N TYR A 122 -2.36 -16.46 10.99
CA TYR A 122 -3.23 -16.21 12.15
C TYR A 122 -4.18 -17.38 12.46
N GLY A 123 -4.27 -18.39 11.59
CA GLY A 123 -5.24 -19.48 11.75
C GLY A 123 -6.69 -19.06 11.48
N GLU A 124 -6.91 -17.89 10.86
CA GLU A 124 -8.23 -17.34 10.58
C GLU A 124 -8.47 -17.17 9.08
N ARG A 125 -9.70 -17.48 8.65
CA ARG A 125 -10.16 -17.28 7.28
C ARG A 125 -11.54 -16.66 7.29
N TYR A 126 -11.68 -15.50 6.65
CA TYR A 126 -12.99 -14.86 6.47
C TYR A 126 -13.65 -15.31 5.17
N PRO A 127 -14.99 -15.29 5.10
CA PRO A 127 -15.68 -15.46 3.84
C PRO A 127 -15.32 -14.31 2.89
N ILE A 128 -15.24 -14.62 1.60
CA ILE A 128 -15.11 -13.61 0.55
C ILE A 128 -16.43 -12.85 0.42
N ASP A 129 -16.35 -11.54 0.26
CA ASP A 129 -17.52 -10.69 0.04
C ASP A 129 -18.06 -10.87 -1.39
N GLU A 130 -19.05 -11.75 -1.52
CA GLU A 130 -19.70 -12.06 -2.79
C GLU A 130 -20.52 -10.88 -3.33
N ASP A 131 -21.06 -10.04 -2.44
CA ASP A 131 -21.83 -8.85 -2.83
C ASP A 131 -20.92 -7.80 -3.47
N LEU A 132 -19.73 -7.58 -2.89
CA LEU A 132 -18.69 -6.74 -3.48
C LEU A 132 -18.28 -7.26 -4.87
N LEU A 133 -17.99 -8.56 -5.00
CA LEU A 133 -17.58 -9.13 -6.28
C LEU A 133 -18.67 -9.00 -7.36
N GLN A 134 -19.94 -9.18 -6.99
CA GLN A 134 -21.05 -8.93 -7.90
C GLN A 134 -21.14 -7.45 -8.30
N ALA A 135 -20.98 -6.53 -7.34
CA ALA A 135 -21.02 -5.10 -7.59
C ALA A 135 -19.91 -4.64 -8.55
N LEU A 136 -18.70 -5.21 -8.44
CA LEU A 136 -17.57 -4.88 -9.33
C LEU A 136 -17.89 -5.13 -10.80
N THR A 137 -18.67 -6.18 -11.12
CA THR A 137 -19.06 -6.48 -12.51
C THR A 137 -19.90 -5.39 -13.17
N MET A 138 -20.54 -4.53 -12.37
CA MET A 138 -21.40 -3.43 -12.82
C MET A 138 -20.74 -2.06 -12.60
N MET A 139 -19.56 -2.02 -11.99
CA MET A 139 -18.88 -0.78 -11.63
C MET A 139 -18.20 -0.16 -12.86
N PRO A 140 -18.49 1.10 -13.21
CA PRO A 140 -17.76 1.77 -14.28
C PRO A 140 -16.29 2.04 -13.86
N PRO A 141 -15.40 2.31 -14.82
CA PRO A 141 -14.03 2.73 -14.50
C PRO A 141 -14.03 3.92 -13.54
N ALA A 142 -13.35 3.76 -12.41
CA ALA A 142 -13.33 4.76 -11.34
C ALA A 142 -11.94 4.85 -10.68
N SER A 143 -11.80 5.88 -9.86
CA SER A 143 -10.71 6.04 -8.91
C SER A 143 -11.28 6.48 -7.57
N GLY A 144 -10.77 5.92 -6.48
CA GLY A 144 -11.16 6.25 -5.12
C GLY A 144 -9.97 6.76 -4.32
N VAL A 145 -10.27 7.47 -3.23
CA VAL A 145 -9.27 7.91 -2.26
C VAL A 145 -9.90 7.93 -0.86
N ALA A 146 -9.19 7.37 0.10
CA ALA A 146 -9.52 7.47 1.52
C ALA A 146 -8.57 8.46 2.18
N LEU A 147 -9.11 9.49 2.85
CA LEU A 147 -8.33 10.51 3.55
C LEU A 147 -8.58 10.42 5.05
N GLY A 148 -7.49 10.39 5.82
CA GLY A 148 -7.52 10.43 7.27
C GLY A 148 -7.85 11.83 7.77
N LEU A 149 -9.13 12.10 8.04
CA LEU A 149 -9.61 13.42 8.47
C LEU A 149 -8.92 13.88 9.77
N ASP A 150 -8.76 13.00 10.75
CA ASP A 150 -8.12 13.34 12.02
C ASP A 150 -6.66 13.76 11.82
N ARG A 151 -5.91 13.04 10.98
CA ARG A 151 -4.52 13.39 10.65
C ARG A 151 -4.45 14.74 9.93
N LEU A 152 -5.39 15.02 9.02
CA LEU A 152 -5.47 16.32 8.35
C LEU A 152 -5.73 17.46 9.36
N ILE A 153 -6.69 17.29 10.26
CA ILE A 153 -7.00 18.28 11.29
C ILE A 153 -5.81 18.46 12.24
N MET A 154 -5.15 17.36 12.61
CA MET A 154 -3.97 17.38 13.47
C MET A 154 -2.86 18.26 12.88
N LEU A 155 -2.54 18.08 11.60
CA LEU A 155 -1.55 18.91 10.92
C LEU A 155 -2.03 20.37 10.77
N ALA A 156 -3.30 20.60 10.43
CA ALA A 156 -3.85 21.94 10.25
C ALA A 156 -3.89 22.76 11.56
N ALA A 157 -4.14 22.10 12.69
CA ALA A 157 -4.19 22.71 14.02
C ALA A 157 -2.81 22.76 14.71
N GLY A 158 -1.77 22.14 14.13
CA GLY A 158 -0.46 22.01 14.76
C GLY A 158 -0.46 21.09 15.99
N ALA A 159 -1.42 20.17 16.06
CA ALA A 159 -1.47 19.16 17.11
C ALA A 159 -0.37 18.10 16.89
N VAL A 160 0.12 17.53 17.99
CA VAL A 160 1.23 16.56 17.99
C VAL A 160 0.77 15.13 18.24
N THR A 161 -0.46 14.93 18.70
CA THR A 161 -1.10 13.63 18.89
C THR A 161 -2.54 13.66 18.41
N ILE A 162 -3.05 12.51 17.97
CA ILE A 162 -4.42 12.39 17.45
C ILE A 162 -5.48 12.70 18.53
N ASP A 163 -5.20 12.40 19.80
CA ASP A 163 -6.12 12.65 20.91
C ASP A 163 -6.45 14.14 21.10
N GLN A 164 -5.59 15.04 20.63
CA GLN A 164 -5.81 16.49 20.70
C GLN A 164 -6.89 16.97 19.73
N VAL A 165 -7.25 16.15 18.74
CA VAL A 165 -8.27 16.47 17.74
C VAL A 165 -9.50 15.56 17.81
N LEU A 166 -9.48 14.57 18.70
CA LEU A 166 -10.63 13.74 19.01
C LEU A 166 -11.48 14.38 20.11
N TRP A 167 -12.80 14.41 19.90
CA TRP A 167 -13.72 14.89 20.94
C TRP A 167 -13.70 13.97 22.16
N THR A 168 -13.78 12.65 21.96
CA THR A 168 -13.76 11.62 23.00
C THR A 168 -12.63 10.62 22.74
N PRO A 169 -11.39 10.89 23.16
CA PRO A 169 -10.29 9.94 23.00
C PRO A 169 -10.54 8.64 23.77
N VAL A 170 -10.01 7.53 23.25
CA VAL A 170 -10.10 6.22 23.90
C VAL A 170 -9.12 6.19 25.09
N PRO A 171 -9.51 5.69 26.28
CA PRO A 171 -8.65 5.63 27.46
C PRO A 171 -7.37 4.80 27.29
#